data_AF-A0A7J8PD31-F1
#
_entry.id   AF-A0A7J8PD31-F1
#
_cell.length_a   1.000
_cell.length_b   1.000
_cell.length_c   1.000
_cell.angle_alpha   90.00
_cell.angle_beta   90.00
_cell.angle_gamma   90.00
#
_symmetry.space_group_name_H-M   'P 1'
#
loop_
_entity.id
_entity.type
_entity.pdbx_description
1 polymer ?
#
loop_
_entity_poly.entity_id
_entity_poly.type
_entity_poly.pdbx_seq_one_letter_code
_entity_poly.pdbx_strand_id
1 'polypeptide(L)'
;ELIKWSGPPGSIVKINFDGAYNGCHYKSPSSIVSKNAEGIALLSYSKTQKGVPSAFAAEALACCKVVQIGIEMQWLEIIIEKDSLAIIKKCQSKSQDRSQVGVYIHDIHKIIDKFNNIVFKHTPRSENGLAHILATESLKKTEEFYLLKNVSGYAEKQKIANWMREPY
;
A
#
# COMPACT_ATOMS: atom_id res chain seq x y z
N GLU A 1 20.07 -3.27 -10.74
CA GLU A 1 20.41 -2.14 -9.85
C GLU A 1 19.12 -1.40 -9.50
N LEU A 2 18.85 -1.17 -8.21
CA LEU A 2 17.65 -0.45 -7.76
C LEU A 2 17.93 1.06 -7.85
N ILE A 3 17.23 1.76 -8.75
CA ILE A 3 17.33 3.20 -8.89
C ILE A 3 16.85 3.83 -7.58
N LYS A 4 17.78 4.45 -6.84
CA LYS A 4 17.49 5.15 -5.59
C LYS A 4 16.78 6.46 -5.92
N TRP A 5 15.49 6.54 -5.62
CA TRP A 5 14.68 7.73 -5.83
C TRP A 5 15.11 8.85 -4.86
N SER A 6 15.37 10.04 -5.39
CA SER A 6 15.78 11.24 -4.63
C SER A 6 14.75 12.35 -4.79
N GLY A 7 13.48 12.06 -4.48
CA GLY A 7 12.46 13.10 -4.56
C GLY A 7 12.66 14.19 -3.51
N PRO A 8 11.90 15.29 -3.61
CA PRO A 8 12.21 16.51 -2.91
C PRO A 8 12.17 16.28 -1.38
N PRO A 9 13.23 16.68 -0.65
CA PRO A 9 13.23 16.71 0.80
C PRO A 9 11.99 17.47 1.29
N GLY A 10 11.23 16.87 2.21
CA GLY A 10 10.09 17.53 2.87
C GLY A 10 8.75 17.47 2.14
N SER A 11 8.58 16.64 1.10
CA SER A 11 7.25 16.39 0.52
C SER A 11 6.56 15.22 1.22
N ILE A 12 5.39 15.48 1.80
CA ILE A 12 4.52 14.43 2.37
C ILE A 12 4.10 13.48 1.25
N VAL A 13 4.38 12.18 1.43
CA VAL A 13 3.95 11.14 0.48
C VAL A 13 2.70 10.45 0.98
N LYS A 14 1.65 10.45 0.16
CA LYS A 14 0.44 9.67 0.43
C LYS A 14 0.57 8.29 -0.20
N ILE A 15 0.29 7.24 0.56
CA ILE A 15 0.44 5.86 0.13
C ILE A 15 -0.85 5.11 0.39
N ASN A 16 -1.50 4.66 -0.68
CA ASN A 16 -2.64 3.77 -0.67
C ASN A 16 -2.18 2.33 -0.86
N PHE A 17 -2.80 1.38 -0.17
CA PHE A 17 -2.48 -0.03 -0.34
C PHE A 17 -3.70 -0.93 -0.21
N ASP A 18 -3.59 -2.10 -0.82
CA ASP A 18 -4.57 -3.18 -0.65
C ASP A 18 -3.87 -4.55 -0.74
N GLY A 19 -4.49 -5.56 -0.12
CA GLY A 19 -4.07 -6.95 -0.18
C GLY A 19 -5.21 -7.80 -0.69
N ALA A 20 -5.07 -8.39 -1.88
CA ALA A 20 -6.06 -9.38 -2.34
C ALA A 20 -5.70 -10.77 -1.82
N TYR A 21 -6.67 -11.68 -1.77
CA TYR A 21 -6.45 -13.02 -1.23
C TYR A 21 -7.20 -14.08 -2.04
N ASN A 22 -6.48 -15.15 -2.42
CA ASN A 22 -7.06 -16.36 -2.99
C ASN A 22 -6.82 -17.53 -2.04
N GLY A 23 -7.89 -17.94 -1.34
CA GLY A 23 -7.86 -19.03 -0.37
C GLY A 23 -7.61 -20.42 -0.97
N CYS A 24 -7.92 -20.63 -2.26
CA CYS A 24 -7.66 -21.92 -2.91
C CYS A 24 -6.17 -22.18 -3.12
N HIS A 25 -5.38 -21.11 -3.30
CA HIS A 25 -3.95 -21.20 -3.61
C HIS A 25 -3.05 -20.55 -2.56
N TYR A 26 -3.63 -20.03 -1.47
CA TYR A 26 -2.94 -19.26 -0.43
C TYR A 26 -2.05 -18.14 -1.01
N LYS A 27 -2.52 -17.50 -2.08
CA LYS A 27 -1.83 -16.42 -2.79
C LYS A 27 -2.45 -15.07 -2.42
N SER A 28 -1.59 -14.08 -2.23
CA SER A 28 -2.01 -12.75 -1.83
C SER A 28 -1.09 -11.70 -2.43
N PRO A 29 -1.50 -11.01 -3.51
CA PRO A 29 -0.78 -9.84 -3.97
C PRO A 29 -1.00 -8.68 -3.01
N SER A 30 0.12 -8.13 -2.56
CA SER A 30 0.17 -6.79 -1.98
C SER A 30 0.29 -5.79 -3.10
N SER A 31 -0.60 -4.79 -3.14
CA SER A 31 -0.50 -3.70 -4.11
C SER A 31 -0.48 -2.34 -3.42
N ILE A 32 0.36 -1.45 -3.95
CA ILE A 32 0.68 -0.17 -3.33
C ILE A 32 0.73 0.89 -4.43
N VAL A 33 0.15 2.05 -4.13
CA VAL A 33 0.23 3.26 -4.96
C VAL A 33 0.62 4.42 -4.08
N SER A 34 1.72 5.09 -4.41
CA SER A 34 2.17 6.30 -3.72
C SER A 34 2.05 7.51 -4.63
N LYS A 35 1.76 8.67 -4.03
CA LYS A 35 1.57 9.94 -4.73
C LYS A 35 2.20 11.09 -3.93
N ASN A 36 2.66 12.12 -4.64
CA ASN A 36 3.09 13.37 -4.03
C ASN A 36 1.87 14.23 -3.64
N ALA A 37 2.13 15.43 -3.09
CA ALA A 37 1.10 16.38 -2.71
C ALA A 37 0.19 16.85 -3.87
N GLU A 38 0.70 16.82 -5.11
CA GLU A 38 -0.02 17.20 -6.33
C GLU A 38 -0.84 16.03 -6.91
N GLY A 39 -0.83 14.85 -6.26
CA GLY A 39 -1.53 13.66 -6.74
C GLY A 39 -0.79 12.90 -7.86
N ILE A 40 0.42 13.32 -8.21
CA ILE A 40 1.29 12.65 -9.19
C ILE A 40 1.81 11.37 -8.58
N ALA A 41 1.71 10.26 -9.32
CA ALA A 41 2.17 8.96 -8.85
C ALA A 41 3.70 8.92 -8.74
N LEU A 42 4.20 8.51 -7.58
CA LEU A 42 5.64 8.39 -7.31
C LEU A 42 6.12 6.96 -7.48
N LEU A 43 5.29 5.99 -7.11
CA LEU A 43 5.57 4.58 -7.24
C LEU A 43 4.27 3.78 -7.24
N SER A 44 4.22 2.75 -8.07
CA SER A 44 3.26 1.66 -7.94
C SER A 44 3.98 0.34 -7.80
N TYR A 45 3.40 -0.55 -7.03
CA TYR A 45 3.99 -1.83 -6.71
C TYR A 45 2.93 -2.90 -6.64
N SER A 46 3.27 -4.09 -7.12
CA SER A 46 2.52 -5.30 -6.83
C SER A 46 3.44 -6.50 -6.71
N LYS A 47 3.22 -7.35 -5.72
CA LYS A 47 3.92 -8.63 -5.57
C LYS A 47 3.06 -9.65 -4.87
N THR A 48 3.05 -10.87 -5.38
CA THR A 48 2.27 -11.98 -4.82
C THR A 48 3.07 -12.71 -3.75
N GLN A 49 2.57 -12.69 -2.52
CA GLN A 49 3.05 -13.58 -1.47
C GLN A 49 2.27 -14.89 -1.48
N LYS A 50 2.97 -16.00 -1.23
CA LYS A 50 2.40 -17.35 -1.08
C LYS A 50 2.34 -17.72 0.40
N GLY A 51 1.45 -18.66 0.74
CA GLY A 51 1.31 -19.17 2.11
C GLY A 51 0.66 -18.17 3.06
N VAL A 52 -0.08 -17.19 2.53
CA VAL A 52 -0.81 -16.24 3.36
C VAL A 52 -2.08 -16.92 3.89
N PRO A 53 -2.34 -16.91 5.21
CA PRO A 53 -3.39 -17.75 5.81
C PRO A 53 -4.80 -17.16 5.70
N SER A 54 -4.93 -15.86 5.44
CA SER A 54 -6.23 -15.19 5.38
C SER A 54 -6.16 -13.86 4.64
N ALA A 55 -7.31 -13.33 4.21
CA ALA A 55 -7.42 -11.98 3.69
C ALA A 55 -6.96 -10.93 4.71
N PHE A 56 -7.20 -11.16 5.99
CA PHE A 56 -6.74 -10.25 7.04
C PHE A 56 -5.21 -10.24 7.17
N ALA A 57 -4.57 -11.40 7.03
CA ALA A 57 -3.11 -11.49 6.96
C ALA A 57 -2.55 -10.85 5.68
N ALA A 58 -3.21 -11.03 4.53
CA ALA A 58 -2.86 -10.37 3.27
C ALA A 58 -2.82 -8.85 3.43
N GLU A 59 -3.86 -8.32 4.05
CA GLU A 59 -4.02 -6.92 4.37
C GLU A 59 -2.91 -6.38 5.30
N ALA A 60 -2.55 -7.11 6.36
CA ALA A 60 -1.48 -6.70 7.27
C ALA A 60 -0.09 -6.81 6.64
N LEU A 61 0.12 -7.82 5.79
CA LEU A 61 1.35 -8.02 5.04
C LEU A 61 1.57 -6.92 3.99
N ALA A 62 0.51 -6.51 3.30
CA ALA A 62 0.55 -5.35 2.42
C ALA A 62 0.93 -4.07 3.18
N CYS A 63 0.42 -3.90 4.41
CA CYS A 63 0.82 -2.78 5.27
C CYS A 63 2.30 -2.83 5.65
N CYS A 64 2.82 -4.00 6.04
CA CYS A 64 4.27 -4.18 6.27
C CYS A 64 5.08 -3.77 5.05
N LYS A 65 4.62 -4.15 3.86
CA LYS A 65 5.32 -3.83 2.62
C LYS A 65 5.31 -2.34 2.29
N VAL A 66 4.23 -1.62 2.60
CA VAL A 66 4.18 -0.15 2.50
C VAL A 66 5.27 0.50 3.36
N VAL A 67 5.38 0.10 4.62
CA VAL A 67 6.35 0.68 5.55
C VAL A 67 7.78 0.37 5.10
N GLN A 68 8.03 -0.84 4.61
CA GLN A 68 9.33 -1.21 4.04
C GLN A 68 9.68 -0.38 2.80
N ILE A 69 8.73 -0.16 1.89
CA ILE A 69 8.95 0.67 0.69
C ILE A 69 9.21 2.13 1.10
N GLY A 70 8.49 2.66 2.08
CA GLY A 70 8.75 4.01 2.58
C GLY A 70 10.19 4.20 3.04
N ILE A 71 10.75 3.21 3.75
CA ILE A 71 12.15 3.22 4.18
C ILE A 71 13.11 3.09 2.98
N GLU A 72 12.84 2.15 2.07
CA GLU A 72 13.65 1.92 0.86
C GLU A 72 13.76 3.18 -0.01
N MET A 73 12.64 3.90 -0.14
CA MET A 73 12.51 5.13 -0.91
C MET A 73 12.96 6.38 -0.14
N GLN A 74 13.40 6.22 1.11
CA GLN A 74 13.82 7.31 2.00
C GLN A 74 12.75 8.39 2.17
N TRP A 75 11.47 8.00 2.16
CA TRP A 75 10.37 8.89 2.47
C TRP A 75 10.31 9.11 3.97
N LEU A 76 10.67 10.32 4.42
CA LEU A 76 10.71 10.65 5.84
C LEU A 76 9.34 11.05 6.40
N GLU A 77 8.43 11.53 5.55
CA GLU A 77 7.07 11.95 5.92
C GLU A 77 6.03 11.24 5.06
N ILE A 78 5.26 10.34 5.67
CA ILE A 78 4.28 9.52 4.95
C ILE A 78 2.90 9.49 5.61
N ILE A 79 1.86 9.43 4.78
CA ILE A 79 0.48 9.14 5.18
C ILE A 79 0.07 7.83 4.51
N ILE A 80 -0.15 6.80 5.31
CA ILE A 80 -0.60 5.48 4.87
C ILE A 80 -2.12 5.43 4.98
N GLU A 81 -2.79 5.30 3.84
CA GLU A 81 -4.24 5.30 3.72
C GLU A 81 -4.79 3.94 3.29
N LYS A 82 -5.86 3.50 3.97
CA LYS A 82 -6.54 2.24 3.65
C LYS A 82 -8.03 2.29 4.00
N ASP A 83 -8.83 1.49 3.31
CA ASP A 83 -10.26 1.28 3.54
C ASP A 83 -10.60 0.28 4.65
N SER A 84 -9.67 -0.58 5.07
CA SER A 84 -9.89 -1.45 6.23
C SER A 84 -9.55 -0.71 7.54
N LEU A 85 -10.59 -0.22 8.21
CA LEU A 85 -10.48 0.44 9.51
C LEU A 85 -9.82 -0.45 10.58
N ALA A 86 -10.02 -1.77 10.50
CA ALA A 86 -9.44 -2.71 11.44
C ALA A 86 -7.90 -2.71 11.42
N ILE A 87 -7.31 -2.70 10.22
CA ILE A 87 -5.85 -2.62 10.07
C ILE A 87 -5.32 -1.27 10.53
N ILE A 88 -5.98 -0.18 10.13
CA ILE A 88 -5.57 1.18 10.54
C ILE A 88 -5.57 1.31 12.06
N LYS A 89 -6.65 0.89 12.75
CA LYS A 89 -6.73 0.94 14.22
C LYS A 89 -5.65 0.12 14.89
N LYS A 90 -5.29 -1.04 14.33
CA LYS A 90 -4.21 -1.89 14.86
C LYS A 90 -2.84 -1.23 14.74
N CYS A 91 -2.54 -0.64 13.58
CA CYS A 91 -1.28 0.11 13.39
C CYS A 91 -1.18 1.34 14.29
N GLN A 92 -2.31 2.00 14.60
CA GLN A 92 -2.38 3.15 15.50
C GLN A 92 -2.27 2.77 16.99
N SER A 93 -2.62 1.54 17.36
CA SER A 93 -2.61 1.12 18.76
C SER A 93 -1.18 0.92 19.25
N LYS A 94 -0.90 1.37 20.48
CA LYS A 94 0.36 1.09 21.18
C LYS A 94 0.32 -0.21 22.01
N SER A 95 -0.86 -0.81 22.15
CA SER A 95 -1.01 -2.07 22.88
C SER A 95 -0.53 -3.24 22.03
N GLN A 96 0.04 -4.26 22.67
CA GLN A 96 0.37 -5.51 22.00
C GLN A 96 -0.86 -6.11 21.30
N ASP A 97 -0.76 -6.35 20.00
CA ASP A 97 -1.81 -6.99 19.23
C ASP A 97 -1.72 -8.52 19.39
N ARG A 98 -2.74 -9.12 20.00
CA ARG A 98 -2.85 -10.57 20.24
C ARG A 98 -3.66 -11.32 19.17
N SER A 99 -4.03 -10.64 18.09
CA SER A 99 -4.76 -11.25 16.98
C SER A 99 -3.85 -12.02 16.03
N GLN A 100 -4.44 -12.74 15.07
CA GLN A 100 -3.73 -13.51 14.05
C GLN A 100 -2.72 -12.69 13.22
N VAL A 101 -2.88 -11.36 13.16
CA VAL A 101 -1.95 -10.45 12.43
C VAL A 101 -0.97 -9.74 13.34
N GLY A 102 -0.99 -10.02 14.64
CA GLY A 102 -0.19 -9.30 15.64
C GLY A 102 1.30 -9.33 15.34
N VAL A 103 1.81 -10.40 14.73
CA VAL A 103 3.21 -10.49 14.27
C VAL A 103 3.55 -9.43 13.22
N TYR A 104 2.66 -9.18 12.26
CA TYR A 104 2.84 -8.17 11.22
C TYR A 104 2.77 -6.76 11.80
N ILE A 105 1.83 -6.52 12.71
CA ILE A 105 1.70 -5.23 13.39
C ILE A 105 2.94 -4.93 14.24
N HIS A 106 3.44 -5.94 14.95
CA HIS A 106 4.67 -5.84 15.72
C HIS A 106 5.88 -5.50 14.84
N ASP A 107 6.01 -6.15 13.68
CA ASP A 107 7.09 -5.85 12.75
C ASP A 107 7.00 -4.46 12.12
N ILE A 108 5.78 -3.94 11.89
CA ILE A 108 5.56 -2.53 11.53
C ILE A 108 6.10 -1.62 12.63
N HIS A 109 5.66 -1.82 13.88
CA HIS A 109 6.06 -0.97 15.01
C HIS A 109 7.57 -0.96 15.28
N LYS A 110 8.30 -2.03 14.95
CA LYS A 110 9.77 -2.03 15.07
C LYS A 110 10.50 -1.08 14.13
N ILE A 111 9.86 -0.69 13.02
CA ILE A 111 10.53 0.05 11.94
C ILE A 111 9.92 1.43 11.69
N ILE A 112 8.81 1.79 12.33
CA ILE A 112 8.17 3.10 12.17
C ILE A 112 9.02 4.27 12.69
N ASP A 113 9.95 4.04 13.62
CA ASP A 113 10.83 5.09 14.16
C ASP A 113 11.90 5.54 13.15
N LYS A 114 11.97 4.91 11.97
CA LYS A 114 12.82 5.34 10.85
C LYS A 114 12.23 6.51 10.05
N PHE A 115 10.98 6.87 10.32
CA PHE A 115 10.30 8.01 9.71
C PHE A 115 10.36 9.23 10.63
N ASN A 116 10.45 10.43 10.06
CA ASN A 116 10.24 11.66 10.83
C ASN A 116 8.77 11.78 11.25
N ASN A 117 7.86 11.39 10.34
CA ASN A 117 6.43 11.36 10.61
C ASN A 117 5.75 10.25 9.78
N ILE A 118 4.92 9.46 10.44
CA ILE A 118 4.10 8.41 9.81
C ILE A 118 2.69 8.46 10.38
N VAL A 119 1.72 8.63 9.49
CA VAL A 119 0.30 8.69 9.86
C VAL A 119 -0.45 7.54 9.21
N PHE A 120 -1.09 6.70 10.00
CA PHE A 120 -2.05 5.71 9.51
C PHE A 120 -3.44 6.33 9.49
N LYS A 121 -4.14 6.28 8.36
CA LYS A 121 -5.44 6.91 8.18
C LYS A 121 -6.41 6.00 7.43
N HIS A 122 -7.66 5.99 7.88
CA HIS A 122 -8.73 5.31 7.17
C HIS A 122 -9.28 6.22 6.05
N THR A 123 -9.53 5.65 4.89
CA THR A 123 -10.12 6.33 3.72
C THR A 123 -11.25 5.48 3.11
N PRO A 124 -12.32 6.06 2.54
CA PRO A 124 -13.34 5.29 1.83
C PRO A 124 -12.77 4.43 0.70
N ARG A 125 -13.45 3.32 0.38
CA ARG A 125 -13.07 2.42 -0.72
C ARG A 125 -12.96 3.14 -2.08
N SER A 126 -13.77 4.17 -2.32
CA SER A 126 -13.71 5.00 -3.54
C SER A 126 -12.37 5.70 -3.72
N GLU A 127 -11.74 6.13 -2.61
CA GLU A 127 -10.44 6.79 -2.60
C GLU A 127 -9.27 5.78 -2.61
N ASN A 128 -9.49 4.55 -2.11
CA ASN A 128 -8.52 3.43 -2.21
C ASN A 128 -8.63 2.61 -3.52
N GLY A 129 -9.42 3.08 -4.49
CA GLY A 129 -9.80 2.29 -5.67
C GLY A 129 -8.63 1.80 -6.52
N LEU A 130 -7.58 2.63 -6.68
CA LEU A 130 -6.41 2.24 -7.49
C LEU A 130 -5.64 1.06 -6.86
N ALA A 131 -5.35 1.11 -5.56
CA ALA A 131 -4.64 0.03 -4.88
C ALA A 131 -5.47 -1.26 -4.91
N HIS A 132 -6.79 -1.16 -4.75
CA HIS A 132 -7.69 -2.31 -4.85
C HIS A 132 -7.69 -2.96 -6.24
N ILE A 133 -7.80 -2.16 -7.29
CA ILE A 133 -7.78 -2.66 -8.66
C ILE A 133 -6.45 -3.33 -8.95
N LEU A 134 -5.34 -2.73 -8.55
CA LEU A 134 -4.03 -3.34 -8.70
C LEU A 134 -3.95 -4.69 -8.00
N ALA A 135 -4.44 -4.80 -6.76
CA ALA A 135 -4.42 -6.07 -6.02
C ALA A 135 -5.27 -7.14 -6.71
N THR A 136 -6.45 -6.76 -7.18
CA THR A 136 -7.39 -7.66 -7.86
C THR A 136 -6.86 -8.13 -9.21
N GLU A 137 -6.32 -7.24 -10.02
CA GLU A 137 -5.77 -7.59 -11.34
C GLU A 137 -4.48 -8.39 -11.22
N SER A 138 -3.61 -8.03 -10.25
CA SER A 138 -2.40 -8.80 -9.96
C SER A 138 -2.73 -10.22 -9.51
N LEU A 139 -3.83 -10.41 -8.77
CA LEU A 139 -4.27 -11.74 -8.36
C LEU A 139 -4.72 -12.60 -9.55
N LYS A 140 -5.45 -11.99 -10.49
CA LYS A 140 -5.94 -12.69 -11.70
C LYS A 140 -4.81 -13.04 -12.66
N LYS A 141 -3.89 -12.10 -12.88
CA LYS A 141 -2.85 -12.21 -13.91
C LYS A 141 -1.52 -12.72 -13.38
N THR A 142 -1.38 -12.85 -12.06
CA THR A 142 -0.10 -13.15 -11.39
C THR A 142 0.99 -12.17 -11.83
N GLU A 143 0.62 -10.90 -12.04
CA GLU A 143 1.54 -9.85 -12.47
C GLU A 143 2.22 -9.24 -11.24
N GLU A 144 3.53 -9.06 -11.32
CA GLU A 144 4.34 -8.43 -10.29
C GLU A 144 5.13 -7.27 -10.92
N PHE A 145 5.20 -6.14 -10.23
CA PHE A 145 5.90 -4.97 -10.72
C PHE A 145 6.38 -4.06 -9.59
N TYR A 146 7.41 -3.28 -9.89
CA TYR A 146 7.91 -2.19 -9.07
C TYR A 146 8.22 -1.03 -10.02
N LEU A 147 7.26 -0.10 -10.14
CA LEU A 147 7.33 0.98 -11.14
C LEU A 147 7.55 2.31 -10.44
N LEU A 148 8.62 3.00 -10.84
CA LEU A 148 8.93 4.36 -10.38
C LEU A 148 8.27 5.40 -11.28
N LYS A 149 7.70 6.44 -10.67
CA LYS A 149 7.02 7.56 -11.34
C LYS A 149 5.94 7.13 -12.35
N ASN A 150 5.41 5.92 -12.19
CA ASN A 150 4.44 5.35 -13.10
C ASN A 150 3.45 4.43 -12.37
N VAL A 151 2.32 4.16 -13.02
CA VAL A 151 1.31 3.18 -12.59
C VAL A 151 1.17 2.12 -13.67
N SER A 152 0.77 0.89 -13.33
CA SER A 152 0.58 -0.15 -14.35
C SER A 152 -0.50 0.29 -15.36
N GLY A 153 -0.46 -0.26 -16.59
CA GLY A 153 -1.41 0.09 -17.64
C GLY A 153 -2.89 -0.11 -17.26
N TYR A 154 -3.20 -0.93 -16.25
CA TYR A 154 -4.55 -1.06 -15.68
C TYR A 154 -4.96 0.17 -14.87
N ALA A 155 -4.05 0.66 -14.03
CA ALA A 155 -4.25 1.86 -13.24
C ALA A 155 -4.27 3.13 -14.10
N GLU A 156 -3.54 3.16 -15.23
CA GLU A 156 -3.62 4.27 -16.20
C GLU A 156 -5.01 4.34 -16.85
N LYS A 157 -5.54 3.21 -17.33
CA LYS A 157 -6.90 3.12 -17.92
C LYS A 157 -7.97 3.58 -16.93
N GLN A 158 -7.81 3.25 -15.65
CA GLN A 158 -8.76 3.68 -14.62
C GLN A 158 -8.56 5.14 -14.20
N LYS A 159 -7.33 5.66 -14.13
CA LYS A 159 -7.09 7.10 -13.93
C LYS A 159 -7.84 7.90 -15.00
N ILE A 160 -7.75 7.49 -16.25
CA ILE A 160 -8.50 8.09 -17.37
C ILE A 160 -10.02 7.96 -17.13
N ALA A 161 -10.51 6.77 -16.77
CA ALA A 161 -11.93 6.54 -16.52
C ALA A 161 -12.49 7.33 -15.32
N ASN A 162 -11.69 7.55 -14.27
CA ASN A 162 -12.08 8.33 -13.10
C ASN A 162 -11.98 9.84 -13.37
N TRP A 163 -10.98 10.30 -14.13
CA TRP A 163 -10.86 11.70 -14.57
C TRP A 163 -12.02 12.10 -15.48
N MET A 164 -12.55 11.16 -16.28
CA MET A 164 -13.77 11.35 -17.09
C MET A 164 -15.07 11.34 -16.27
N ARG A 165 -15.02 11.07 -14.96
CA ARG A 165 -16.20 10.97 -14.08
C ARG A 165 -16.28 12.04 -12.99
N GLU A 166 -15.27 12.90 -12.84
CA GLU A 166 -15.38 14.02 -11.90
C GLU A 166 -16.27 15.12 -12.52
N PRO A 167 -17.34 15.56 -11.83
CA PRO A 167 -18.11 16.70 -12.30
C PRO A 167 -17.29 17.98 -12.13
N TYR A 168 -17.30 18.82 -13.17
CA TYR A 168 -16.72 20.17 -13.18
C TYR A 168 -17.33 21.07 -12.10
#